data_AF-A0A6M3GX97-F1
#
_entry.id   AF-A0A6M3GX97-F1
#
_cell.length_a   1.000
_cell.length_b   1.000
_cell.length_c   1.000
_cell.angle_alpha   90.00
_cell.angle_beta   90.00
_cell.angle_gamma   90.00
#
_symmetry.space_group_name_H-M   'P 1'
#
loop_
_entity.id
_entity.type
_entity.pdbx_description
1 polymer ?
#
loop_
_entity_poly.entity_id
_entity_poly.type
_entity_poly.pdbx_seq_one_letter_code
_entity_poly.pdbx_strand_id
1 'polypeptide(L)'
;MGDPKPLSECSNPKLSGPCNDIQCVFEKSGFLVDKNTLNKDAYRSHLRKWAENHRDWSKGIDKAIADCVDKDLRQYLSYPCRAYDVFTCTGIALLKKCPDNAWKCGTSNVVAPKS
;
A
#
# COMPACT_ATOMS: atom_id res chain seq x y z
N MET A 1 1.99 -3.12 -8.58
CA MET A 1 2.53 -2.98 -7.21
C MET A 1 2.62 -4.31 -6.44
N GLY A 2 1.93 -5.39 -6.80
CA GLY A 2 2.11 -6.70 -6.15
C GLY A 2 2.78 -7.71 -7.08
N ASP A 3 3.53 -8.66 -6.53
CA ASP A 3 4.09 -9.78 -7.28
C ASP A 3 2.98 -10.79 -7.64
N PRO A 4 2.95 -11.32 -8.88
CA PRO A 4 1.86 -12.21 -9.33
C PRO A 4 1.75 -13.50 -8.52
N LYS A 5 2.88 -14.04 -8.06
CA LYS A 5 2.93 -15.31 -7.34
C LYS A 5 2.24 -15.22 -5.97
N PRO A 6 2.63 -14.33 -5.03
CA PRO A 6 1.91 -14.13 -3.77
C PRO A 6 0.42 -13.85 -3.97
N LEU A 7 0.06 -13.03 -4.97
CA LEU A 7 -1.34 -12.74 -5.29
C LEU A 7 -2.12 -14.01 -5.62
N SER A 8 -1.61 -14.86 -6.50
CA SER A 8 -2.28 -16.12 -6.87
C SER A 8 -2.46 -17.06 -5.68
N GLU A 9 -1.45 -17.17 -4.82
CA GLU A 9 -1.45 -18.08 -3.68
C GLU A 9 -2.37 -17.62 -2.53
N CYS A 10 -2.59 -16.31 -2.40
CA CYS A 10 -3.43 -15.73 -1.35
C CYS A 10 -4.89 -15.52 -1.79
N SER A 11 -5.20 -15.73 -3.07
CA SER A 11 -6.54 -15.54 -3.63
C SER A 11 -7.37 -16.84 -3.70
N ASN A 12 -6.75 -18.00 -3.41
CA ASN A 12 -7.41 -19.31 -3.56
C ASN A 12 -6.93 -20.33 -2.49
N PRO A 13 -7.81 -20.77 -1.55
CA PRO A 13 -9.17 -20.30 -1.35
C PRO A 13 -9.19 -18.84 -0.91
N LYS A 14 -10.26 -18.11 -1.27
CA LYS A 14 -10.42 -16.71 -0.89
C LYS A 14 -10.48 -16.59 0.64
N LEU A 15 -9.58 -15.80 1.24
CA LEU A 15 -9.58 -15.61 2.69
C LEU A 15 -10.76 -14.72 3.11
N SER A 16 -11.12 -14.78 4.39
CA SER A 16 -12.23 -13.99 4.92
C SER A 16 -11.85 -12.52 5.06
N GLY A 17 -12.13 -11.75 4.00
CA GLY A 17 -12.06 -10.29 4.01
C GLY A 17 -10.68 -9.70 3.68
N PRO A 18 -10.64 -8.40 3.37
CA PRO A 18 -9.48 -7.76 2.75
C PRO A 18 -8.26 -7.70 3.67
N CYS A 19 -8.46 -7.77 4.99
CA CYS A 19 -7.36 -7.81 5.94
C CYS A 19 -6.51 -9.07 5.75
N ASN A 20 -7.13 -10.24 5.67
CA ASN A 20 -6.44 -11.52 5.56
C ASN A 20 -5.79 -11.71 4.18
N ASP A 21 -6.46 -11.26 3.11
CA ASP A 21 -5.91 -11.31 1.75
C ASP A 21 -4.59 -10.50 1.66
N ILE A 22 -4.62 -9.25 2.14
CA ILE A 22 -3.44 -8.37 2.11
C ILE A 22 -2.37 -8.84 3.08
N GLN A 23 -2.77 -9.36 4.26
CA GLN A 23 -1.86 -9.96 5.22
C GLN A 23 -1.07 -11.11 4.58
N CYS A 24 -1.76 -12.06 3.94
CA CYS A 24 -1.11 -13.19 3.27
C CYS A 24 -0.11 -12.71 2.20
N VAL A 25 -0.48 -11.72 1.39
CA VAL A 25 0.42 -11.20 0.33
C VAL A 25 1.67 -10.58 0.94
N PHE A 26 1.52 -9.77 1.99
CA PHE A 26 2.64 -9.12 2.66
C PHE A 26 3.57 -10.14 3.35
N GLU A 27 3.01 -11.17 3.99
CA GLU A 27 3.80 -12.26 4.59
C GLU A 27 4.61 -13.01 3.52
N LYS A 28 3.96 -13.43 2.44
CA LYS A 28 4.63 -14.17 1.35
C LYS A 28 5.64 -13.34 0.55
N SER A 29 5.46 -12.02 0.54
CA SER A 29 6.40 -11.09 -0.11
C SER A 29 7.57 -10.69 0.80
N GLY A 30 7.58 -11.14 2.07
CA GLY A 30 8.62 -10.76 3.04
C GLY A 30 8.53 -9.31 3.51
N PHE A 31 7.36 -8.66 3.35
CA PHE A 31 7.14 -7.28 3.76
C PHE A 31 6.85 -7.15 5.25
N LEU A 32 6.75 -8.25 5.97
CA LEU A 32 6.54 -8.29 7.41
C LEU A 32 7.67 -9.04 8.11
N VAL A 33 8.10 -8.53 9.26
CA VAL A 33 9.01 -9.23 10.18
C VAL A 33 8.22 -10.26 11.00
N ASP A 34 7.00 -9.87 11.39
CA ASP A 34 6.00 -10.70 12.06
C ASP A 34 4.60 -10.20 11.66
N LYS A 35 3.53 -10.85 12.11
CA LYS A 35 2.14 -10.52 11.71
C LYS A 35 1.74 -9.05 11.87
N ASN A 36 2.39 -8.30 12.76
CA ASN A 36 2.08 -6.91 13.10
C ASN A 36 3.18 -5.90 12.79
N THR A 37 4.36 -6.36 12.37
CA THR A 37 5.53 -5.49 12.17
C THR A 37 5.93 -5.43 10.71
N LEU A 38 5.85 -4.22 10.13
CA LEU A 38 6.32 -3.97 8.77
C LEU A 38 7.85 -4.09 8.69
N ASN A 39 8.34 -4.89 7.75
CA ASN A 39 9.73 -4.84 7.32
C ASN A 39 9.93 -3.59 6.45
N LYS A 40 10.25 -2.47 7.12
CA LYS A 40 10.35 -1.14 6.49
C LYS A 40 11.33 -1.13 5.31
N ASP A 41 12.47 -1.80 5.44
CA ASP A 41 13.49 -1.81 4.39
C ASP A 41 13.08 -2.63 3.17
N ALA A 42 12.51 -3.82 3.38
CA ALA A 42 12.00 -4.64 2.29
C ALA A 42 10.88 -3.91 1.52
N TYR A 43 9.93 -3.31 2.24
CA TYR A 43 8.82 -2.62 1.60
C TYR A 43 9.25 -1.31 0.93
N ARG A 44 10.16 -0.54 1.54
CA ARG A 44 10.76 0.66 0.92
C ARG A 44 11.49 0.30 -0.38
N SER A 45 12.28 -0.77 -0.36
CA SER A 45 13.01 -1.27 -1.53
C SER A 45 12.05 -1.66 -2.65
N HIS A 46 10.98 -2.39 -2.31
CA HIS A 46 9.92 -2.76 -3.23
C HIS A 46 9.26 -1.55 -3.91
N LEU A 47 8.86 -0.54 -3.12
CA LEU A 47 8.26 0.69 -3.65
C LEU A 47 9.21 1.44 -4.60
N ARG A 48 10.49 1.56 -4.23
CA ARG A 48 11.50 2.20 -5.08
C ARG A 48 11.72 1.44 -6.39
N LYS A 49 11.85 0.10 -6.32
CA LYS A 49 11.98 -0.76 -7.50
C LYS A 49 10.77 -0.65 -8.42
N TRP A 50 9.56 -0.55 -7.86
CA TRP A 50 8.36 -0.31 -8.65
C TRP A 50 8.41 1.05 -9.35
N ALA A 51 8.87 2.11 -8.68
CA ALA A 51 9.02 3.45 -9.24
C ALA A 51 9.99 3.52 -10.43
N GLU A 52 11.04 2.69 -10.46
CA GLU A 52 11.99 2.62 -11.59
C GLU A 52 11.28 2.38 -12.93
N ASN A 53 10.23 1.56 -12.92
CA ASN A 53 9.40 1.22 -14.08
C ASN A 53 8.17 2.13 -14.24
N HIS A 54 7.91 3.04 -13.29
CA HIS A 54 6.73 3.91 -13.24
C HIS A 54 7.14 5.32 -12.83
N ARG A 55 8.11 5.90 -13.55
CA ARG A 55 8.82 7.12 -13.13
C ARG A 55 7.90 8.28 -12.78
N ASP A 56 6.79 8.44 -13.49
CA ASP A 56 5.82 9.51 -13.25
C ASP A 56 5.22 9.45 -11.84
N TRP A 57 5.17 8.25 -11.24
CA TRP A 57 4.65 8.01 -9.89
C TRP A 57 5.68 8.24 -8.78
N SER A 58 6.92 8.64 -9.09
CA SER A 58 7.99 8.81 -8.08
C SER A 58 7.57 9.71 -6.93
N LYS A 59 6.87 10.83 -7.21
CA LYS A 59 6.36 11.73 -6.16
C LYS A 59 5.34 11.06 -5.22
N GLY A 60 4.51 10.17 -5.75
CA GLY A 60 3.56 9.39 -4.95
C GLY A 60 4.25 8.30 -4.14
N ILE A 61 5.30 7.70 -4.68
CA ILE A 61 6.12 6.72 -3.98
C ILE A 61 6.90 7.36 -2.84
N ASP A 62 7.53 8.52 -3.07
CA ASP A 62 8.21 9.28 -2.01
C ASP A 62 7.25 9.64 -0.88
N LYS A 63 6.02 10.05 -1.24
CA LYS A 63 4.97 10.31 -0.25
C LYS A 63 4.56 9.04 0.51
N ALA A 64 4.40 7.91 -0.17
CA ALA A 64 4.05 6.65 0.46
C ALA A 64 5.13 6.20 1.45
N ILE A 65 6.40 6.32 1.07
CA ILE A 65 7.52 6.01 1.97
C ILE A 65 7.47 6.91 3.21
N ALA A 66 7.39 8.23 3.02
CA ALA A 66 7.41 9.19 4.11
C ALA A 66 6.20 9.07 5.06
N ASP A 67 5.01 8.77 4.54
CA ASP A 67 3.78 8.74 5.34
C ASP A 67 3.41 7.37 5.87
N CYS A 68 3.78 6.29 5.18
CA CYS A 68 3.27 4.95 5.45
C CYS A 68 4.35 3.94 5.86
N VAL A 69 5.62 4.23 5.58
CA VAL A 69 6.73 3.31 5.86
C VAL A 69 7.64 3.85 6.96
N ASP A 70 8.07 5.10 6.84
CA ASP A 70 9.00 5.71 7.80
C ASP A 70 8.32 5.99 9.15
N LYS A 71 7.00 6.17 9.13
CA LYS A 71 6.16 6.41 10.32
C LYS A 71 5.52 5.12 10.81
N ASP A 72 5.35 5.01 12.12
CA ASP A 72 4.56 3.93 12.70
C ASP A 72 3.07 4.26 12.56
N LEU A 73 2.40 3.53 11.67
CA LEU A 73 0.95 3.67 11.49
C LEU A 73 0.23 3.22 12.76
N ARG A 74 -0.77 4.01 13.16
CA ARG A 74 -1.65 3.68 14.27
C ARG A 74 -2.64 2.62 13.82
N GLN A 75 -2.59 1.45 14.45
CA GLN A 75 -3.56 0.39 14.25
C GLN A 75 -4.72 0.59 15.25
N TYR A 76 -5.95 0.72 14.72
CA TYR A 76 -7.15 0.92 15.55
C TYR A 76 -7.88 -0.40 15.86
N LEU A 77 -7.53 -1.47 15.16
CA LEU A 77 -8.14 -2.80 15.31
C LEU A 77 -7.35 -3.64 16.32
N SER A 78 -8.08 -4.42 17.13
CA SER A 78 -7.51 -5.32 18.13
C SER A 78 -6.93 -6.62 17.56
N TYR A 79 -7.10 -6.88 16.26
CA TYR A 79 -6.56 -8.04 15.55
C TYR A 79 -5.53 -7.61 14.49
N PRO A 80 -4.57 -8.49 14.12
CA PRO A 80 -3.46 -8.12 13.24
C PRO A 80 -3.94 -7.75 11.84
N CYS A 81 -3.86 -6.45 11.53
CA CYS A 81 -4.25 -5.90 10.22
C CYS A 81 -3.23 -4.90 9.67
N ARG A 82 -1.99 -4.98 10.15
CA ARG A 82 -0.91 -4.04 9.81
C ARG A 82 -0.69 -3.96 8.30
N ALA A 83 -0.69 -5.09 7.60
CA ALA A 83 -0.50 -5.12 6.15
C ALA A 83 -1.56 -4.30 5.42
N TYR A 84 -2.81 -4.40 5.86
CA TYR A 84 -3.93 -3.65 5.29
C TYR A 84 -3.82 -2.14 5.56
N ASP A 85 -3.40 -1.76 6.77
CA ASP A 85 -3.17 -0.34 7.12
C ASP A 85 -2.09 0.28 6.24
N VAL A 86 -0.96 -0.43 6.06
CA VAL A 86 0.16 0.01 5.22
C VAL A 86 -0.26 0.08 3.75
N PHE A 87 -0.96 -0.94 3.25
CA PHE A 87 -1.48 -0.98 1.89
C PHE A 87 -2.44 0.18 1.61
N THR A 88 -3.40 0.41 2.52
CA THR A 88 -4.39 1.48 2.40
C THR A 88 -3.73 2.85 2.46
N CYS A 89 -2.81 3.08 3.40
CA CYS A 89 -2.03 4.31 3.47
C CYS A 89 -1.26 4.56 2.16
N THR A 90 -0.60 3.53 1.63
CA THR A 90 0.17 3.61 0.38
C THR A 90 -0.72 4.02 -0.80
N GLY A 91 -1.90 3.39 -0.93
CA GLY A 91 -2.90 3.76 -1.94
C GLY A 91 -3.32 5.23 -1.82
N ILE A 92 -3.64 5.71 -0.62
CA ILE A 92 -4.03 7.11 -0.38
C ILE A 92 -2.88 8.08 -0.71
N ALA A 93 -1.63 7.72 -0.38
CA ALA A 93 -0.47 8.54 -0.71
C ALA A 93 -0.28 8.69 -2.22
N LEU A 94 -0.47 7.60 -2.98
CA LEU A 94 -0.42 7.61 -4.44
C LEU A 94 -1.55 8.44 -5.04
N LEU A 95 -2.79 8.31 -4.54
CA LEU A 95 -3.93 9.13 -4.97
C LEU A 95 -3.67 10.63 -4.79
N LYS A 96 -3.12 11.02 -3.63
CA LYS A 96 -2.79 12.43 -3.32
C LYS A 96 -1.68 13.02 -4.20
N LYS A 97 -0.92 12.18 -4.91
CA LYS A 97 0.20 12.57 -5.77
C LYS A 97 0.07 11.92 -7.15
N CYS A 98 -1.16 11.64 -7.56
CA CYS A 98 -1.48 11.10 -8.87
C CYS A 98 -0.81 11.96 -9.95
N PRO A 99 -0.07 11.37 -10.90
CA PRO A 99 0.44 12.09 -12.05
C PRO A 99 -0.69 12.63 -12.93
N ASP A 100 -0.51 13.79 -13.53
CA ASP A 100 -1.53 14.44 -14.37
C ASP A 100 -1.89 13.58 -15.60
N ASN A 101 -0.89 12.89 -16.16
CA ASN A 101 -1.07 11.97 -17.28
C ASN A 101 -1.70 10.63 -16.89
N ALA A 102 -1.72 10.29 -15.60
CA ALA A 102 -2.22 9.03 -15.12
C ALA A 102 -3.74 9.02 -14.96
N TRP A 103 -4.45 10.15 -15.14
CA TRP A 103 -5.84 10.15 -14.72
C TRP A 103 -6.81 11.17 -15.33
N LYS A 104 -7.99 10.62 -15.65
CA LYS A 104 -9.31 11.16 -15.29
C LYS A 104 -9.54 11.33 -13.75
N CYS A 105 -8.58 11.90 -12.98
CA CYS A 105 -8.62 11.91 -11.49
C CYS A 105 -9.62 12.98 -11.10
N GLY A 106 -10.88 12.60 -10.94
CA GLY A 106 -11.88 13.51 -10.39
C GLY A 106 -12.56 14.42 -11.41
N THR A 107 -13.03 13.90 -12.55
CA THR A 107 -14.15 14.58 -13.27
C THR A 107 -15.51 14.35 -12.61
N SER A 108 -15.58 13.77 -11.42
CA SER A 108 -16.67 14.08 -10.48
C SER A 108 -16.18 15.15 -9.53
N ASN A 109 -16.74 16.36 -9.70
CA ASN A 109 -16.63 17.49 -8.78
C ASN A 109 -17.04 17.12 -7.35
N VAL A 110 -16.21 16.38 -6.62
CA VAL A 110 -16.34 16.25 -5.16
C VAL A 110 -15.34 17.23 -4.58
N VAL A 111 -15.78 18.48 -4.48
CA VAL A 111 -15.15 19.48 -3.62
C VAL A 111 -15.16 18.90 -2.22
N ALA A 112 -13.99 18.63 -1.65
CA ALA A 112 -13.88 18.31 -0.22
C ALA A 112 -14.49 19.50 0.55
N PRO A 113 -15.51 19.29 1.41
CA PRO A 113 -16.00 20.37 2.24
C PRO A 113 -14.84 20.82 3.14
N LYS A 114 -14.45 22.08 2.99
CA LYS A 114 -13.54 22.73 3.94
C LYS A 114 -14.23 22.76 5.30
N SER A 115 -13.50 22.34 6.33
CA SER A 115 -13.87 22.48 7.74
C SER A 115 -13.91 23.96 8.13
#